data_AF-A0A0G1NJ84-F1
#
_entry.id   AF-A0A0G1NJ84-F1
#
_cell.length_a   1.000
_cell.length_b   1.000
_cell.length_c   1.000
_cell.angle_alpha   90.00
_cell.angle_beta   90.00
_cell.angle_gamma   90.00
#
_symmetry.space_group_name_H-M   'P 1'
#
loop_
_entity.id
_entity.type
_entity.pdbx_description
1 polymer ?
#
loop_
_entity_poly.entity_id
_entity_poly.type
_entity_poly.pdbx_seq_one_letter_code
_entity_poly.pdbx_strand_id
1 'polypeptide(L)'
;MDHLEAMEHLRSSVRLRAYGQRDPLVEYKNEGHRIFQKLLGVFQTDVVGAIFKVGISVPSARAGAPVAARPAPQIILSRGESESAAPKTAAKDRPTVGRNDPCPCGSGKKFKKCHGS
;
A
#
# COMPACT_ATOMS: atom_id res chain seq x y z
N MET A 1 13.23 -0.19 -25.45
CA MET A 1 14.15 0.13 -26.57
C MET A 1 13.75 -0.59 -27.86
N ASP A 2 12.90 -1.63 -27.77
CA ASP A 2 12.52 -2.52 -28.86
C ASP A 2 11.82 -1.87 -30.04
N HIS A 3 11.09 -0.76 -29.84
CA HIS A 3 10.37 -0.13 -30.95
C HIS A 3 11.30 0.48 -32.00
N LEU A 4 12.38 1.15 -31.59
CA LEU A 4 13.31 1.78 -32.52
C LEU A 4 14.07 0.73 -33.35
N GLU A 5 14.45 -0.37 -32.71
CA GLU A 5 15.06 -1.52 -33.40
C GLU A 5 14.10 -2.17 -34.40
N ALA A 6 12.84 -2.36 -33.99
CA ALA A 6 11.80 -2.85 -34.90
C ALA A 6 11.58 -1.92 -36.11
N MET A 7 11.68 -0.60 -35.93
CA MET A 7 11.57 0.38 -37.02
C MET A 7 12.77 0.33 -37.97
N GLU A 8 13.98 0.13 -37.45
CA GLU A 8 15.18 -0.04 -38.28
C GLU A 8 15.14 -1.35 -39.10
N HIS A 9 14.71 -2.46 -38.47
CA HIS A 9 14.46 -3.72 -39.17
C HIS A 9 13.33 -3.60 -40.20
N LEU A 10 12.27 -2.86 -39.90
CA LEU A 10 11.20 -2.62 -40.87
C LEU A 10 11.74 -1.86 -42.09
N ARG A 11 12.51 -0.79 -41.85
CA ARG A 11 13.13 0.02 -42.91
C ARG A 11 14.01 -0.81 -43.84
N SER A 12 14.84 -1.69 -43.28
CA SER A 12 15.68 -2.59 -44.07
C SER A 12 14.86 -3.64 -44.84
N SER A 13 13.80 -4.19 -44.23
CA SER A 13 12.93 -5.17 -44.88
C SER A 13 12.09 -4.60 -46.03
N VAL A 14 11.58 -3.37 -45.90
CA VAL A 14 10.78 -2.69 -46.94
C VAL A 14 11.65 -2.36 -48.15
N ARG A 15 12.94 -2.03 -47.93
CA ARG A 15 13.89 -1.81 -49.02
C ARG A 15 14.08 -3.05 -49.90
N LEU A 16 14.01 -4.24 -49.32
CA LEU A 16 14.07 -5.51 -50.03
C LEU A 16 12.74 -5.88 -50.72
N ARG A 17 11.59 -5.39 -50.21
CA ARG A 17 10.27 -5.60 -50.84
C ARG A 17 9.99 -4.62 -51.99
N ALA A 18 10.70 -3.50 -52.04
CA ALA A 18 10.59 -2.50 -53.10
C ALA A 18 10.85 -3.07 -54.52
N TYR A 19 11.54 -4.20 -54.62
CA TYR A 19 11.74 -4.92 -55.88
C TYR A 19 10.44 -5.51 -56.47
N GLY A 20 9.37 -5.62 -55.68
CA GLY A 20 8.08 -6.21 -56.07
C GLY A 20 7.04 -5.22 -56.61
N GLN A 21 7.44 -4.07 -57.18
CA GLN A 21 6.56 -3.03 -57.71
C GLN A 21 5.55 -2.39 -56.74
N ARG A 22 5.68 -2.64 -55.43
CA ARG A 22 4.92 -1.92 -54.40
C ARG A 22 5.67 -0.68 -53.97
N ASP A 23 4.94 0.39 -53.69
CA ASP A 23 5.54 1.63 -53.18
C ASP A 23 6.12 1.40 -51.76
N PRO A 24 7.45 1.45 -51.59
CA PRO A 24 8.08 1.20 -50.30
C PRO A 24 7.70 2.25 -49.25
N LEU A 25 7.42 3.49 -49.65
CA LEU A 25 7.05 4.53 -48.70
C LEU A 25 5.69 4.24 -48.06
N VAL A 26 4.75 3.72 -48.84
CA VAL A 26 3.41 3.36 -48.38
C VAL A 26 3.46 2.15 -47.46
N GLU A 27 4.19 1.09 -47.82
CA GLU A 27 4.33 -0.08 -46.93
C GLU A 27 5.01 0.28 -45.61
N TYR A 28 6.08 1.08 -45.63
CA TYR A 28 6.75 1.52 -44.41
C TYR A 28 5.82 2.32 -43.49
N LYS A 29 5.05 3.26 -44.05
CA LYS A 29 4.08 4.04 -43.27
C LYS A 29 2.99 3.15 -42.65
N ASN A 30 2.44 2.23 -43.44
CA ASN A 30 1.35 1.36 -42.98
C ASN A 30 1.83 0.38 -41.90
N GLU A 31 2.95 -0.32 -42.13
CA GLU A 31 3.50 -1.24 -41.13
C GLU A 31 4.05 -0.50 -39.91
N GLY A 32 4.73 0.62 -40.11
CA GLY A 32 5.25 1.44 -39.01
C GLY A 32 4.13 1.96 -38.11
N HIS A 33 3.03 2.42 -38.71
CA HIS A 33 1.85 2.85 -37.96
C HIS A 33 1.22 1.69 -37.17
N ARG A 34 1.15 0.49 -37.75
CA ARG A 34 0.63 -0.69 -37.06
C ARG A 34 1.49 -1.09 -35.85
N ILE A 35 2.82 -1.02 -35.97
CA ILE A 35 3.74 -1.31 -34.86
C ILE A 35 3.59 -0.23 -33.77
N PHE A 36 3.47 1.04 -34.15
CA PHE A 36 3.25 2.15 -33.21
C PHE A 36 1.95 1.99 -32.42
N GLN A 37 0.84 1.64 -33.08
CA GLN A 37 -0.42 1.39 -32.37
C GLN A 37 -0.30 0.25 -31.33
N LYS A 38 0.44 -0.82 -31.65
CA LYS A 38 0.72 -1.90 -30.69
C LYS A 38 1.51 -1.39 -29.49
N LEU A 39 2.55 -0.57 -29.73
CA LEU A 39 3.33 0.05 -28.66
C LEU A 39 2.44 0.90 -27.75
N LEU A 40 1.52 1.70 -28.32
CA LEU A 40 0.58 2.49 -27.54
C LEU A 40 -0.31 1.62 -26.66
N GLY A 41 -0.79 0.48 -27.17
CA GLY A 41 -1.58 -0.48 -26.39
C GLY A 41 -0.81 -1.01 -25.18
N VAL A 42 0.45 -1.43 -25.37
CA VAL A 42 1.32 -1.89 -24.28
C VAL A 42 1.59 -0.78 -23.27
N PHE A 43 1.89 0.43 -23.75
CA PHE A 43 2.14 1.58 -22.89
C PHE A 43 0.93 1.92 -22.01
N GLN A 44 -0.28 1.88 -22.54
CA GLN A 44 -1.49 2.11 -21.77
C GLN A 44 -1.67 1.07 -20.65
N THR A 45 -1.44 -0.21 -20.95
CA THR A 45 -1.50 -1.26 -19.93
C THR A 45 -0.42 -1.12 -18.86
N ASP A 46 0.77 -0.68 -19.25
CA ASP A 46 1.89 -0.46 -18.32
C ASP A 46 1.62 0.73 -17.40
N VAL A 47 1.08 1.83 -17.92
CA VAL A 47 0.72 3.01 -17.12
C VAL A 47 -0.34 2.65 -16.09
N VAL A 48 -1.41 1.97 -16.51
CA VAL A 48 -2.48 1.54 -15.60
C VAL A 48 -1.91 0.57 -14.55
N GLY A 49 -1.13 -0.42 -14.98
CA GLY A 49 -0.48 -1.37 -14.08
C GLY A 49 0.47 -0.70 -13.09
N ALA A 50 1.24 0.31 -13.51
CA ALA A 50 2.13 1.07 -12.63
C ALA A 50 1.35 1.82 -11.55
N ILE A 51 0.24 2.49 -11.90
CA ILE A 51 -0.61 3.20 -10.95
C ILE A 51 -1.12 2.23 -9.86
N PHE A 52 -1.62 1.06 -10.25
CA PHE A 52 -2.15 0.08 -9.30
C PHE A 52 -1.08 -0.66 -8.49
N LYS A 53 0.15 -0.77 -9.00
CA LYS A 53 1.27 -1.40 -8.27
C LYS A 53 1.95 -0.45 -7.28
N VAL A 54 1.77 0.86 -7.42
CA VAL A 54 2.30 1.84 -6.46
C VAL A 54 1.44 1.81 -5.19
N GLY A 55 1.79 0.90 -4.29
CA GLY A 55 1.35 0.95 -2.90
C GLY A 55 2.20 1.95 -2.13
N ILE A 56 1.60 3.01 -1.61
CA ILE A 56 2.29 3.90 -0.67
C ILE A 56 2.55 3.07 0.60
N SER A 57 3.82 2.71 0.81
CA SER A 57 4.28 2.14 2.08
C SER A 57 4.12 3.21 3.15
N VAL A 58 2.95 3.28 3.78
CA VAL A 58 2.77 4.04 5.01
C VAL A 58 3.63 3.32 6.04
N PRO A 59 4.73 3.93 6.54
CA PRO A 59 5.51 3.28 7.58
C PRO A 59 4.58 3.04 8.76
N SER A 60 4.25 1.78 9.02
CA SER A 60 3.44 1.40 10.16
C SER A 60 4.29 1.69 11.39
N ALA A 61 4.10 2.87 11.94
CA ALA A 61 4.61 3.24 13.24
C ALA A 61 3.91 2.35 14.27
N ARG A 62 4.53 1.18 14.54
CA ARG A 62 4.51 0.39 15.78
C ARG A 62 4.74 -1.09 15.44
N ALA A 63 6.00 -1.43 15.16
CA ALA A 63 6.54 -2.65 15.75
C ALA A 63 6.71 -2.32 17.25
N GLY A 64 5.66 -2.59 18.03
CA GLY A 64 5.73 -2.48 19.49
C GLY A 64 6.89 -3.35 19.98
N ALA A 65 7.81 -2.73 20.71
CA ALA A 65 8.82 -3.46 21.46
C ALA A 65 8.14 -4.58 22.26
N PRO A 66 8.69 -5.80 22.31
CA PRO A 66 8.16 -6.83 23.18
C PRO A 66 8.30 -6.33 24.62
N VAL A 67 7.19 -5.90 25.21
CA VAL A 67 7.12 -5.64 26.64
C VAL A 67 7.33 -6.99 27.31
N ALA A 68 8.56 -7.24 27.77
CA ALA A 68 8.90 -8.42 28.53
C ALA A 68 7.87 -8.60 29.64
N ALA A 69 7.15 -9.72 29.60
CA ALA A 69 6.13 -10.07 30.57
C ALA A 69 6.77 -10.05 31.97
N ARG A 70 6.39 -9.07 32.79
CA ARG A 70 6.81 -9.02 34.19
C ARG A 70 6.12 -10.18 34.91
N PRO A 71 6.85 -11.10 35.56
CA PRO A 71 6.22 -12.21 36.27
C PRO A 71 5.35 -11.65 37.41
N ALA A 72 4.11 -12.12 37.49
CA ALA A 72 3.21 -11.76 38.58
C ALA A 72 3.77 -12.29 39.91
N PRO A 73 3.76 -11.51 41.00
CA PRO A 73 4.11 -12.03 42.32
C PRO A 73 2.98 -12.97 42.77
N GLN A 74 3.35 -14.23 42.99
CA GLN A 74 2.48 -15.26 43.55
C GLN A 74 2.30 -14.95 45.04
N ILE A 75 1.09 -14.52 45.42
CA ILE A 75 0.73 -14.23 46.81
C ILE A 75 0.42 -15.57 47.48
N ILE A 76 1.36 -16.05 48.30
CA ILE A 76 1.14 -17.19 49.19
C ILE A 76 0.36 -16.67 50.40
N LEU A 77 -0.94 -16.98 50.45
CA LEU A 77 -1.77 -16.74 51.64
C LEU A 77 -1.51 -17.86 52.65
N SER A 78 -0.44 -17.74 53.42
CA SER A 78 -0.28 -18.45 54.69
C SER A 78 -0.81 -17.58 55.82
N ARG A 79 -1.88 -18.05 56.45
CA ARG A 79 -2.44 -17.55 57.71
C ARG A 79 -1.38 -17.61 58.81
N GLY A 80 -0.98 -16.45 59.35
CA GLY A 80 -0.14 -16.35 60.54
C GLY A 80 0.36 -14.92 60.82
N GLU A 81 -0.32 -14.25 61.75
CA GLU A 81 0.15 -13.24 62.72
C GLU A 81 0.91 -11.95 62.30
N SER A 82 0.30 -10.81 62.72
CA SER A 82 0.87 -9.53 63.20
C SER A 82 1.42 -8.41 62.29
N GLU A 83 0.81 -7.25 62.54
CA GLU A 83 1.29 -5.84 62.51
C GLU A 83 1.40 -5.00 61.22
N SER A 84 0.55 -3.96 61.21
CA SER A 84 0.76 -2.55 60.84
C SER A 84 1.43 -2.17 59.51
N ALA A 85 0.63 -1.57 58.61
CA ALA A 85 0.78 -0.18 58.11
C ALA A 85 0.11 -0.01 56.73
N ALA A 86 -0.85 0.93 56.62
CA ALA A 86 -1.29 1.52 55.35
C ALA A 86 -0.15 2.40 54.74
N PRO A 87 -0.16 2.91 53.47
CA PRO A 87 -1.34 3.22 52.64
C PRO A 87 -1.17 3.11 51.08
N LYS A 88 -2.21 3.59 50.38
CA LYS A 88 -2.25 4.26 49.05
C LYS A 88 -2.94 3.50 47.90
N THR A 89 -4.17 3.96 47.68
CA THR A 89 -4.99 3.86 46.46
C THR A 89 -4.29 4.46 45.24
N ALA A 90 -4.16 3.70 44.15
CA ALA A 90 -3.91 4.23 42.82
C ALA A 90 -5.13 3.94 41.93
N ALA A 91 -5.76 5.01 41.49
CA ALA A 91 -6.98 5.02 40.69
C ALA A 91 -6.79 4.28 39.37
N LYS A 92 -7.82 3.54 38.94
CA LYS A 92 -7.88 2.93 37.61
C LYS A 92 -8.01 4.04 36.56
N ASP A 93 -6.97 4.26 35.77
CA ASP A 93 -7.02 4.96 34.49
C ASP A 93 -7.91 4.18 33.51
N ARG A 94 -9.23 4.37 33.61
CA ARG A 94 -10.10 4.18 32.45
C ARG A 94 -10.03 5.49 31.66
N PRO A 95 -9.71 5.47 30.35
CA PRO A 95 -9.83 6.68 29.55
C PRO A 95 -11.31 7.04 29.52
N THR A 96 -11.69 8.07 30.28
CA THR A 96 -12.96 8.76 30.10
C THR A 96 -12.92 9.41 28.72
N VAL A 97 -13.39 8.66 27.71
CA VAL A 97 -13.52 9.17 26.34
C VAL A 97 -14.48 10.35 26.39
N GLY A 98 -13.99 11.54 26.04
CA GLY A 98 -14.79 12.75 26.03
C GLY A 98 -15.88 12.68 24.98
N ARG A 99 -17.02 13.33 25.23
CA ARG A 99 -18.21 13.30 24.36
C ARG A 99 -17.93 13.75 22.91
N ASN A 100 -16.88 14.54 22.68
CA ASN A 100 -16.47 15.01 21.36
C ASN A 100 -15.23 14.31 20.76
N ASP A 101 -14.57 13.41 21.50
CA ASP A 101 -13.36 12.71 21.05
C ASP A 101 -13.66 11.69 19.94
N PRO A 102 -12.66 11.30 19.11
CA PRO A 102 -12.85 10.24 18.13
C PRO A 102 -13.32 8.95 18.82
N CYS A 103 -14.38 8.36 18.28
CA CYS A 103 -14.96 7.18 18.92
C CYS A 103 -14.02 5.97 18.78
N PRO A 104 -13.79 5.21 19.87
CA PRO A 104 -12.94 4.01 19.84
C PRO A 104 -13.53 2.87 18.98
N CYS A 105 -14.76 3.03 18.47
CA CYS A 105 -15.40 2.14 17.49
C CYS A 105 -14.67 2.11 16.12
N GLY A 106 -13.67 2.98 15.90
CA GLY A 106 -12.93 3.05 14.63
C GLY A 106 -13.70 3.74 13.49
N SER A 107 -14.92 4.21 13.74
CA SER A 107 -15.78 4.85 12.73
C SER A 107 -15.31 6.24 12.28
N GLY A 108 -14.28 6.83 12.91
CA GLY A 108 -13.79 8.18 12.61
C GLY A 108 -14.74 9.33 13.00
N LYS A 109 -15.91 9.02 13.58
CA LYS A 109 -16.91 9.99 14.06
C LYS A 109 -16.64 10.35 15.52
N LYS A 110 -17.06 11.56 15.96
CA LYS A 110 -17.01 11.97 17.38
C LYS A 110 -17.84 11.01 18.25
N PHE A 111 -17.46 10.78 19.51
CA PHE A 111 -18.06 9.79 20.41
C PHE A 111 -19.59 9.95 20.51
N LYS A 112 -20.10 11.18 20.71
CA LYS A 112 -21.53 11.51 20.72
C LYS A 112 -22.32 11.16 19.44
N LYS A 113 -21.62 10.92 18.33
CA LYS A 113 -22.20 10.59 17.01
C LYS A 113 -22.00 9.12 16.62
N CYS A 114 -21.23 8.33 17.39
CA CYS A 114 -21.09 6.88 17.19
C CYS A 114 -21.76 6.10 18.34
N HIS A 115 -21.30 6.29 19.59
CA HIS A 115 -21.70 5.46 20.75
C HIS A 115 -22.12 6.27 21.98
N GLY A 116 -22.14 7.60 21.91
CA GLY A 116 -22.50 8.49 23.02
C GLY A 116 -23.97 8.92 23.03
N SER A 117 -24.87 7.98 22.71
CA SER A 117 -26.31 8.12 22.98
C SER A 117 -26.57 8.10 24.49
#